data_AF-A0A497KUM2-F1
#
_entry.id   AF-A0A497KUM2-F1
#
_cell.length_a   1.000
_cell.length_b   1.000
_cell.length_c   1.000
_cell.angle_alpha   90.00
_cell.angle_beta   90.00
_cell.angle_gamma   90.00
#
_symmetry.space_group_name_H-M   'P 1'
#
loop_
_entity.id
_entity.type
_entity.pdbx_description
1 polymer ?
#
loop_
_entity_poly.entity_id
_entity_poly.type
_entity_poly.pdbx_seq_one_letter_code
_entity_poly.pdbx_strand_id
1 'polypeptide(L)'
;MEDDLELLGVLPSDRKKLESMGITSLEQIALLTYQQLGMGKSKGESIIRRAQNIIANREIDDIEIGEKEIRVRVKNLSKAVKKSVLSVLGVYDLHPGSVVVSEKGNTIHIFRKS
;
A
#
# COMPACT_ATOMS: atom_id res chain seq x y z
N MET A 1 -11.77 -13.00 13.76
CA MET A 1 -10.47 -12.51 13.23
C MET A 1 -10.57 -12.73 11.74
N GLU A 2 -10.75 -11.65 10.99
CA GLU A 2 -10.96 -11.73 9.54
C GLU A 2 -9.63 -12.12 8.88
N ASP A 3 -9.65 -13.09 7.98
CA ASP A 3 -8.44 -13.62 7.36
C ASP A 3 -7.98 -12.69 6.22
N ASP A 4 -6.77 -12.14 6.36
CA ASP A 4 -6.17 -11.17 5.42
C ASP A 4 -6.09 -11.70 3.99
N LEU A 5 -5.85 -13.01 3.80
CA LEU A 5 -5.80 -13.62 2.47
C LEU A 5 -7.21 -13.86 1.91
N GLU A 6 -8.21 -14.06 2.77
CA GLU A 6 -9.61 -14.13 2.35
C GLU A 6 -10.10 -12.78 1.84
N LEU A 7 -9.79 -11.70 2.59
CA LEU A 7 -10.08 -10.32 2.21
C LEU A 7 -9.44 -9.93 0.88
N LEU A 8 -8.26 -10.46 0.60
CA LEU A 8 -7.56 -10.24 -0.65
C LEU A 8 -8.24 -10.95 -1.84
N GLY A 9 -9.11 -11.93 -1.58
CA GLY A 9 -9.82 -12.69 -2.61
C GLY A 9 -8.86 -13.50 -3.50
N VAL A 10 -7.78 -14.02 -2.92
CA VAL A 10 -6.85 -14.90 -3.64
C VAL A 10 -7.45 -16.29 -3.82
N LEU A 11 -7.16 -16.95 -4.95
CA LEU A 11 -7.60 -18.31 -5.18
C LEU A 11 -6.94 -19.28 -4.18
N PRO A 12 -7.57 -20.42 -3.83
CA PRO A 12 -7.02 -21.37 -2.86
C PRO A 12 -5.59 -21.85 -3.18
N SER A 13 -5.25 -22.00 -4.46
CA SER A 13 -3.90 -22.39 -4.89
C SER A 13 -2.85 -21.30 -4.64
N ASP A 14 -3.22 -20.03 -4.84
CA ASP A 14 -2.34 -18.89 -4.58
C ASP A 14 -2.17 -18.65 -3.08
N ARG A 15 -3.26 -18.80 -2.32
CA ARG A 15 -3.22 -18.76 -0.85
C ARG A 15 -2.21 -19.78 -0.31
N LYS A 16 -2.34 -21.06 -0.68
CA LYS A 16 -1.42 -22.11 -0.25
C LYS A 16 0.03 -21.77 -0.58
N LYS A 17 0.27 -21.16 -1.74
CA LYS A 17 1.62 -20.72 -2.14
C LYS A 17 2.14 -19.61 -1.21
N LEU A 18 1.35 -18.55 -0.99
CA LEU A 18 1.72 -17.45 -0.09
C LEU A 18 1.98 -17.96 1.34
N GLU A 19 1.10 -18.80 1.86
CA GLU A 19 1.24 -19.42 3.18
C GLU A 19 2.51 -20.28 3.27
N SER A 20 2.82 -21.08 2.25
CA SER A 20 4.05 -21.88 2.20
C SER A 20 5.34 -21.04 2.18
N MET A 21 5.23 -19.77 1.77
CA MET A 21 6.31 -18.78 1.79
C MET A 21 6.32 -17.93 3.08
N GLY A 22 5.43 -18.22 4.04
CA GLY A 22 5.28 -17.47 5.29
C GLY A 22 4.58 -16.10 5.13
N ILE A 23 3.93 -15.87 3.99
CA ILE A 23 3.21 -14.64 3.69
C ILE A 23 1.74 -14.83 4.07
N THR A 24 1.32 -14.14 5.13
CA THR A 24 -0.01 -14.35 5.74
C THR A 24 -0.77 -13.05 6.02
N SER A 25 -0.14 -11.88 5.87
CA SER A 25 -0.80 -10.58 6.12
C SER A 25 -0.80 -9.64 4.92
N LEU A 26 -1.78 -8.73 4.90
CA LEU A 26 -1.87 -7.66 3.91
C LEU A 26 -0.64 -6.76 3.97
N GLU A 27 -0.15 -6.45 5.17
CA GLU A 27 1.02 -5.58 5.35
C GLU A 27 2.28 -6.17 4.71
N GLN A 28 2.51 -7.47 4.87
CA GLN A 28 3.61 -8.16 4.19
C GLN A 28 3.45 -8.01 2.67
N ILE A 29 2.28 -8.36 2.14
CA ILE A 29 2.02 -8.34 0.69
C ILE A 29 2.22 -6.94 0.09
N ALA A 30 1.72 -5.89 0.76
CA ALA A 30 1.85 -4.51 0.29
C ALA A 30 3.31 -4.04 0.16
N LEU A 31 4.22 -4.61 0.95
CA LEU A 31 5.65 -4.28 0.95
C LEU A 31 6.46 -5.03 -0.11
N LEU A 32 5.98 -6.17 -0.61
CA LEU A 32 6.70 -7.04 -1.54
C LEU A 32 6.61 -6.59 -3.01
N THR A 33 7.36 -7.28 -3.87
CA THR A 33 7.28 -7.23 -5.34
C THR A 33 6.66 -8.51 -5.91
N TYR A 34 6.20 -8.49 -7.17
CA TYR A 34 5.61 -9.67 -7.80
C TYR A 34 6.58 -10.87 -7.84
N GLN A 35 7.89 -10.61 -7.94
CA GLN A 35 8.95 -11.63 -7.90
C GLN A 35 9.02 -12.29 -6.53
N GLN A 36 8.91 -11.49 -5.45
CA GLN A 36 8.92 -11.98 -4.07
C GLN A 36 7.66 -12.75 -3.71
N LEU A 37 6.53 -12.52 -4.39
CA LEU A 37 5.33 -13.35 -4.28
C LEU A 37 5.44 -14.68 -5.07
N GLY A 38 6.48 -14.84 -5.88
CA GLY A 38 6.63 -15.98 -6.78
C GLY A 38 5.55 -16.04 -7.86
N MET A 39 4.96 -14.91 -8.25
CA MET A 39 3.83 -14.86 -9.19
C MET A 39 4.25 -14.17 -10.49
N GLY A 40 3.50 -14.43 -11.58
CA GLY A 40 3.66 -13.68 -12.82
C GLY A 40 3.36 -12.19 -12.60
N LYS A 41 4.06 -11.31 -13.32
CA LYS A 41 4.03 -9.85 -13.15
C LYS A 41 2.62 -9.27 -12.95
N SER A 42 1.74 -9.48 -13.94
CA SER A 42 0.37 -8.95 -13.92
C SER A 42 -0.42 -9.39 -12.68
N LYS A 43 -0.35 -10.68 -12.33
CA LYS A 43 -1.07 -11.24 -11.19
C LYS A 43 -0.52 -10.74 -9.85
N GLY A 44 0.81 -10.77 -9.70
CA GLY A 44 1.47 -10.31 -8.49
C GLY A 44 1.25 -8.82 -8.24
N GLU A 45 1.36 -7.99 -9.29
CA GLU A 45 1.07 -6.55 -9.19
C GLU A 45 -0.39 -6.28 -8.81
N SER A 46 -1.34 -7.05 -9.36
CA SER A 46 -2.77 -6.93 -9.00
C SER A 46 -3.02 -7.25 -7.52
N ILE A 47 -2.41 -8.31 -7.01
CA ILE A 47 -2.52 -8.73 -5.61
C ILE A 47 -1.90 -7.67 -4.68
N ILE A 48 -0.71 -7.16 -5.00
CA ILE A 48 -0.04 -6.11 -4.24
C ILE A 48 -0.89 -4.84 -4.21
N ARG A 49 -1.41 -4.42 -5.37
CA ARG A 49 -2.28 -3.24 -5.48
C ARG A 49 -3.55 -3.40 -4.65
N ARG A 50 -4.17 -4.58 -4.67
CA ARG A 50 -5.36 -4.85 -3.85
C ARG A 50 -5.04 -4.78 -2.36
N ALA A 51 -3.92 -5.36 -1.92
CA ALA A 51 -3.50 -5.27 -0.52
C ALA A 51 -3.28 -3.80 -0.09
N GLN A 52 -2.61 -3.02 -0.93
CA GLN A 52 -2.41 -1.58 -0.70
C GLN A 52 -3.73 -0.82 -0.63
N ASN A 53 -4.68 -1.11 -1.51
CA ASN A 53 -6.01 -0.49 -1.48
C ASN A 53 -6.76 -0.79 -0.18
N ILE A 54 -6.73 -2.05 0.28
CA ILE A 54 -7.40 -2.45 1.53
C ILE A 54 -6.76 -1.73 2.72
N ILE A 55 -5.43 -1.71 2.81
CA ILE A 55 -4.72 -1.04 3.89
C ILE A 55 -5.02 0.46 3.89
N ALA A 56 -4.88 1.13 2.74
CA ALA A 56 -5.15 2.56 2.64
C ALA A 56 -6.61 2.89 3.01
N ASN A 57 -7.58 2.11 2.54
CA ASN A 57 -8.98 2.32 2.87
C ASN A 57 -9.29 2.14 4.37
N ARG A 58 -8.59 1.20 5.04
CA ARG A 58 -8.75 0.96 6.47
C ARG A 58 -8.10 2.05 7.33
N GLU A 59 -6.96 2.55 6.89
CA GLU A 59 -6.08 3.38 7.71
C GLU A 59 -6.20 4.88 7.45
N ILE A 60 -6.63 5.31 6.27
CA ILE A 60 -6.86 6.74 6.00
C ILE A 60 -8.06 7.21 6.82
N ASP A 61 -7.83 8.22 7.66
CA ASP A 61 -8.88 8.91 8.42
C ASP A 61 -9.38 10.15 7.68
N ASP A 62 -8.45 10.92 7.09
CA ASP A 62 -8.75 12.23 6.51
C ASP A 62 -7.74 12.60 5.43
N ILE A 63 -8.19 13.35 4.41
CA ILE A 63 -7.35 13.86 3.32
C ILE A 63 -7.65 15.34 3.13
N GLU A 64 -6.66 16.18 3.43
CA GLU A 64 -6.71 17.62 3.21
C GLU A 64 -5.91 17.96 1.94
N ILE A 65 -6.57 18.55 0.94
CA ILE A 65 -5.95 18.99 -0.32
C ILE A 65 -5.76 20.51 -0.27
N GLY A 66 -4.53 20.96 -0.09
CA GLY A 66 -4.14 22.35 -0.20
C GLY A 66 -3.50 22.68 -1.56
N GLU A 67 -3.15 23.95 -1.76
CA GLU A 67 -2.59 24.42 -3.04
C GLU A 67 -1.20 23.83 -3.36
N LYS A 68 -0.37 23.60 -2.33
CA LYS A 68 1.03 23.14 -2.47
C LYS A 68 1.31 21.82 -1.76
N GLU A 69 0.34 21.32 -1.03
CA GLU A 69 0.49 20.23 -0.09
C GLU A 69 -0.80 19.40 -0.03
N ILE A 70 -0.64 18.09 -0.08
CA ILE A 70 -1.68 17.13 0.33
C ILE A 70 -1.27 16.55 1.68
N ARG A 71 -2.16 16.59 2.66
CA ARG A 71 -1.96 15.96 3.97
C ARG A 71 -2.90 14.79 4.11
N VAL A 72 -2.37 13.64 4.46
CA VAL A 72 -3.14 12.42 4.70
C VAL A 72 -2.97 12.03 6.15
N ARG A 73 -4.05 12.10 6.93
CA ARG A 73 -4.06 11.61 8.30
C ARG A 73 -4.41 10.12 8.26
N VAL A 74 -3.64 9.31 8.97
CA VAL A 74 -3.90 7.87 9.13
C VAL A 74 -4.10 7.51 10.61
N LYS A 75 -4.74 6.38 10.87
CA LYS A 75 -4.94 5.85 12.23
C LYS A 75 -3.60 5.43 12.84
N ASN A 76 -2.83 4.64 12.09
CA ASN A 76 -1.50 4.20 12.48
C ASN A 76 -0.50 4.33 11.32
N LEU A 77 0.60 5.05 11.55
CA LEU A 77 1.64 5.16 10.53
C LEU A 77 2.63 3.99 10.62
N SER A 78 2.39 2.95 9.82
CA SER A 78 3.36 1.88 9.54
C SER A 78 4.01 2.06 8.16
N LYS A 79 5.13 1.35 7.92
CA LYS A 79 5.77 1.33 6.59
C LYS A 79 4.81 0.81 5.51
N ALA A 80 3.99 -0.18 5.85
CA ALA A 80 3.00 -0.74 4.93
C ALA A 80 1.88 0.27 4.66
N VAL A 81 1.38 0.96 5.69
CA VAL A 81 0.38 2.03 5.54
C VAL A 81 0.91 3.15 4.65
N LYS A 82 2.10 3.69 4.95
CA LYS A 82 2.70 4.75 4.13
C LYS A 82 2.83 4.35 2.67
N LYS A 83 3.42 3.18 2.39
CA LYS A 83 3.59 2.69 1.00
C LYS A 83 2.24 2.54 0.31
N SER A 84 1.24 2.03 1.03
CA SER A 84 -0.12 1.84 0.52
C SER A 84 -0.80 3.16 0.18
N VAL A 85 -0.79 4.13 1.09
CA VAL A 85 -1.35 5.47 0.88
C VAL A 85 -0.69 6.15 -0.33
N LEU A 86 0.65 6.15 -0.38
CA LEU A 86 1.38 6.78 -1.49
C LEU A 86 1.08 6.09 -2.83
N SER A 87 0.91 4.77 -2.83
CA SER A 87 0.53 4.04 -4.04
C SER A 87 -0.88 4.36 -4.49
N VAL A 88 -1.85 4.46 -3.58
CA VAL A 88 -3.25 4.80 -3.92
C VAL A 88 -3.37 6.22 -4.46
N LEU A 89 -2.58 7.15 -3.92
CA LEU A 89 -2.50 8.53 -4.40
C LEU A 89 -1.68 8.69 -5.69
N GLY A 90 -1.17 7.60 -6.27
CA GLY A 90 -0.41 7.64 -7.53
C GLY A 90 0.96 8.31 -7.41
N VAL A 91 1.50 8.47 -6.21
CA VAL A 91 2.79 9.15 -5.97
C VAL A 91 3.93 8.43 -6.68
N TYR A 92 3.88 7.09 -6.73
CA TYR A 92 4.87 6.26 -7.40
C TYR A 92 4.69 6.19 -8.93
N ASP A 93 3.58 6.70 -9.47
CA ASP A 93 3.34 6.78 -10.91
C ASP A 93 3.95 8.07 -11.52
N LEU A 94 4.42 8.99 -10.67
CA LEU A 94 5.06 10.24 -11.06
C LEU A 94 6.56 10.03 -11.34
N HIS A 95 7.16 10.96 -12.10
CA HIS A 95 8.61 10.95 -12.32
C HIS A 95 9.36 11.06 -10.98
N PRO A 96 10.44 10.27 -10.77
CA PRO A 96 11.24 10.38 -9.55
C PRO A 96 11.69 11.82 -9.28
N GLY A 97 11.48 12.30 -8.06
CA GLY A 97 11.84 13.65 -7.64
C GLY A 97 10.78 14.73 -7.91
N SER A 98 9.64 14.42 -8.54
CA SER A 98 8.53 15.38 -8.72
C SER A 98 7.80 15.74 -7.42
N VAL A 99 7.96 14.92 -6.38
CA VAL A 99 7.29 15.08 -5.09
C VAL A 99 8.25 14.88 -3.94
N VAL A 100 7.98 15.59 -2.85
CA VAL A 100 8.66 15.42 -1.55
C VAL A 100 7.63 14.89 -0.57
N VAL A 101 7.97 13.80 0.12
CA VAL A 101 7.11 13.20 1.14
C VAL A 101 7.79 13.34 2.50
N SER A 102 7.09 13.88 3.48
CA SER A 102 7.53 13.94 4.88
C SER A 102 6.46 13.40 5.83
N GLU A 103 6.84 13.15 7.07
CA GLU A 103 6.01 12.54 8.10
C GLU A 103 5.99 13.43 9.34
N LYS A 104 4.81 13.59 9.94
CA LYS A 104 4.67 14.25 11.24
C LYS A 104 3.57 13.56 12.04
N GLY A 105 3.96 12.78 13.06
CA GLY A 105 3.02 11.91 13.77
C GLY A 105 2.37 10.92 12.80
N ASN A 106 1.04 10.81 12.83
CA ASN A 106 0.29 9.98 11.90
C ASN A 106 -0.17 10.73 10.63
N THR A 107 0.52 11.80 10.25
CA THR A 107 0.21 12.55 9.03
C THR A 107 1.32 12.40 8.00
N ILE A 108 0.95 12.00 6.79
CA ILE A 108 1.81 11.97 5.62
C ILE A 108 1.60 13.29 4.87
N HIS A 109 2.69 14.04 4.70
CA HIS A 109 2.70 15.31 3.98
C HIS A 109 3.32 15.10 2.59
N ILE A 110 2.63 15.50 1.54
CA ILE A 110 3.05 15.33 0.14
C ILE A 110 3.10 16.70 -0.51
N PHE A 111 4.29 17.12 -0.93
CA PHE A 111 4.52 18.39 -1.60
C PHE A 111 4.93 18.16 -3.04
N ARG A 112 4.43 19.01 -3.94
CA ARG A 112 4.98 19.08 -5.30
C ARG A 112 6.33 19.78 -5.24
N LYS A 113 7.35 19.19 -5.86
CA LYS A 113 8.65 19.84 -6.05
C LYS A 113 8.55 20.74 -7.28
N SER A 114 8.82 22.04 -7.10
CA SER A 114 8.91 23.02 -8.18
C SER A 114 10.12 22.77 -9.06
#